data_AF-A0A1J3K5T7-F1
#
_entry.id   AF-A0A1J3K5T7-F1
#
_cell.length_a   1.000
_cell.length_b   1.000
_cell.length_c   1.000
_cell.angle_alpha   90.00
_cell.angle_beta   90.00
_cell.angle_gamma   90.00
#
_symmetry.space_group_name_H-M   'P 1'
#
loop_
_entity.id
_entity.type
_entity.pdbx_description
1 polymer ?
#
loop_
_entity_poly.entity_id
_entity_poly.type
_entity_poly.pdbx_seq_one_letter_code
_entity_poly.pdbx_strand_id
1 'polypeptide(L)'
;MAYSVLGSSGAFWGTPKVLESDVLKEIAKAKGKTVAQVSMRWVYQEGACMVVKSFKKERLEENLKIFDWSLTEEETQRISTEIPHGRTVVGDVYISDKGPIKSAAEMWDGEI
;
A
#
# COMPACT_ATOMS: atom_id res chain seq x y z
N MET A 1 -4.11 11.24 -4.42
CA MET A 1 -2.69 10.86 -4.57
C MET A 1 -2.35 9.87 -3.46
N ALA A 2 -1.90 8.67 -3.79
CA ALA A 2 -1.57 7.61 -2.85
C ALA A 2 -0.09 7.69 -2.44
N TYR A 3 0.15 7.72 -1.12
CA TYR A 3 1.48 7.64 -0.53
C TYR A 3 1.62 6.32 0.24
N SER A 4 2.86 5.90 0.48
CA SER A 4 3.15 4.65 1.19
C SER A 4 2.46 3.42 0.59
N VAL A 5 2.36 3.36 -0.74
CA VAL A 5 1.70 2.26 -1.49
C VAL A 5 2.25 0.89 -1.10
N LEU A 6 3.52 0.81 -0.71
CA LEU A 6 4.18 -0.42 -0.27
C LEU A 6 4.24 -0.57 1.27
N GLY A 7 3.33 0.08 2.00
CA GLY A 7 3.25 0.07 3.46
C GLY A 7 4.41 0.75 4.19
N SER A 8 5.21 1.56 3.49
CA SER A 8 6.51 2.06 4.01
C SER A 8 7.44 0.93 4.48
N SER A 9 7.35 -0.26 3.88
CA SER A 9 8.15 -1.42 4.27
C SER A 9 9.65 -1.10 4.31
N GLY A 10 10.29 -1.40 5.44
CA GLY A 10 11.70 -1.08 5.73
C GLY A 10 11.93 0.24 6.49
N ALA A 11 10.90 1.07 6.69
CA ALA A 11 10.95 2.17 7.65
C ALA A 11 10.59 1.68 9.07
N PHE A 12 11.13 2.30 10.11
CA PHE A 12 10.84 1.89 11.50
C PHE A 12 9.37 2.10 11.91
N TRP A 13 8.65 2.98 11.21
CA TRP A 13 7.22 3.25 11.38
C TRP A 13 6.34 2.56 10.33
N GLY A 14 6.96 1.80 9.42
CA GLY A 14 6.26 1.12 8.33
C GLY A 14 5.71 -0.23 8.74
N THR A 15 5.02 -0.87 7.81
CA THR A 15 4.50 -2.23 7.96
C THR A 15 4.88 -3.10 6.77
N PRO A 16 5.30 -4.37 6.99
CA PRO A 16 5.55 -5.30 5.89
C PRO A 16 4.25 -5.92 5.34
N LYS A 17 3.11 -5.72 6.00
CA LYS A 17 1.83 -6.39 5.70
C LYS A 17 1.41 -6.34 4.22
N VAL A 18 1.66 -5.21 3.53
CA VAL A 18 1.36 -5.10 2.09
C VAL A 18 2.22 -6.06 1.28
N LEU A 19 3.54 -6.11 1.54
CA LEU A 19 4.45 -7.00 0.80
C LEU A 19 4.34 -8.46 1.24
N GLU A 20 3.77 -8.71 2.41
CA GLU A 20 3.57 -10.05 2.98
C GLU A 20 2.17 -10.60 2.73
N SER A 21 1.26 -9.85 2.11
CA SER A 21 -0.09 -10.32 1.78
C SER A 21 -0.05 -11.56 0.88
N ASP A 22 -0.71 -12.64 1.32
CA ASP A 22 -0.77 -13.89 0.57
C ASP A 22 -1.56 -13.72 -0.74
N VAL A 23 -2.64 -12.92 -0.72
CA VAL A 23 -3.41 -12.56 -1.92
C VAL A 23 -2.49 -11.91 -2.97
N LEU A 24 -1.68 -10.92 -2.57
CA LEU A 24 -0.78 -10.24 -3.49
C LEU A 24 0.36 -11.15 -3.97
N LYS A 25 0.86 -12.06 -3.12
CA LYS A 25 1.87 -13.05 -3.50
C LYS A 25 1.35 -14.05 -4.53
N GLU A 26 0.12 -14.53 -4.36
CA GLU A 26 -0.51 -15.45 -5.31
C GLU A 26 -0.69 -14.81 -6.68
N ILE A 27 -1.23 -13.60 -6.72
CA ILE A 27 -1.41 -12.84 -7.96
C ILE A 27 -0.06 -12.53 -8.61
N ALA A 28 0.93 -12.11 -7.81
CA ALA A 28 2.28 -11.84 -8.30
C ALA A 28 2.91 -13.08 -8.96
N LYS A 29 2.76 -14.25 -8.32
CA LYS A 29 3.23 -15.54 -8.86
C LYS A 29 2.51 -15.89 -10.16
N ALA A 30 1.18 -15.77 -10.21
CA ALA A 30 0.39 -16.09 -11.40
C ALA A 30 0.75 -15.21 -12.61
N LYS A 31 1.11 -13.95 -12.37
CA LYS A 31 1.49 -13.00 -13.44
C LYS A 31 2.97 -12.96 -13.76
N GLY A 32 3.82 -13.63 -12.99
CA GLY A 32 5.28 -13.49 -13.11
C GLY A 32 5.76 -12.07 -12.80
N LYS A 33 5.13 -11.40 -11.83
CA LYS A 33 5.45 -10.04 -11.38
C LYS A 33 5.88 -10.05 -9.93
N THR A 34 6.39 -8.93 -9.42
CA THR A 34 6.68 -8.78 -7.99
C THR A 34 5.44 -8.35 -7.20
N VAL A 35 5.40 -8.63 -5.89
CA VAL A 35 4.32 -8.17 -5.01
C VAL A 35 4.18 -6.64 -5.04
N ALA A 36 5.31 -5.93 -5.09
CA ALA A 36 5.31 -4.48 -5.22
C ALA A 36 4.64 -4.03 -6.53
N GLN A 37 4.94 -4.68 -7.65
CA GLN A 37 4.32 -4.38 -8.94
C GLN A 37 2.81 -4.62 -8.93
N VAL A 38 2.34 -5.69 -8.29
CA VAL A 38 0.90 -5.95 -8.13
C VAL A 38 0.22 -4.88 -7.28
N SER A 39 0.80 -4.53 -6.13
CA SER A 39 0.29 -3.46 -5.27
C SER A 39 0.21 -2.12 -6.01
N MET A 40 1.27 -1.73 -6.73
CA MET A 40 1.26 -0.52 -7.55
C MET A 40 0.25 -0.60 -8.68
N ARG A 41 0.14 -1.75 -9.39
CA ARG A 41 -0.83 -1.91 -10.47
C ARG A 41 -2.27 -1.76 -9.98
N TRP A 42 -2.58 -2.29 -8.80
CA TRP A 42 -3.90 -2.13 -8.19
C TRP A 42 -4.23 -0.67 -7.94
N VAL A 43 -3.35 0.07 -7.24
CA VAL A 43 -3.56 1.52 -6.99
C VAL A 43 -3.71 2.32 -8.28
N TYR A 44 -2.97 1.95 -9.33
CA TYR A 44 -3.11 2.58 -10.64
C TYR A 44 -4.49 2.32 -11.26
N GLN A 45 -5.02 1.09 -11.16
CA GLN A 45 -6.34 0.73 -11.69
C GLN A 45 -7.51 1.35 -10.92
N GLU A 46 -7.36 1.58 -9.62
CA GLU A 46 -8.30 2.36 -8.80
C GLU A 46 -8.32 3.86 -9.17
N GLY A 47 -7.53 4.29 -10.17
CA GLY A 47 -7.50 5.66 -10.67
C GLY A 47 -6.66 6.62 -9.81
N ALA A 48 -5.90 6.10 -8.84
CA ALA A 48 -5.06 6.93 -7.98
C ALA A 48 -3.65 7.14 -8.56
N CYS A 49 -3.21 8.40 -8.63
CA CYS A 49 -1.80 8.72 -8.85
C CYS A 49 -0.99 8.36 -7.59
N MET A 50 0.16 7.69 -7.74
CA MET A 50 0.98 7.21 -6.63
C MET A 50 2.38 7.80 -6.59
N VAL A 51 2.94 7.87 -5.37
CA VAL A 51 4.35 8.20 -5.15
C VAL A 51 5.04 7.02 -4.47
N VAL A 52 6.05 6.46 -5.13
CA VAL A 52 6.80 5.29 -4.66
C VAL A 52 8.28 5.65 -4.52
N LYS A 53 8.85 5.36 -3.34
CA LYS A 53 10.25 5.65 -3.01
C LYS A 53 11.12 4.41 -3.21
N SER A 54 12.28 4.56 -3.84
CA SER A 54 13.36 3.59 -3.82
C SER A 54 14.72 4.30 -3.93
N PHE A 55 15.75 3.73 -3.32
CA PHE A 55 17.15 4.13 -3.50
C PHE A 55 17.94 3.15 -4.37
N LYS A 56 17.33 2.02 -4.77
CA LYS A 56 17.95 1.01 -5.63
C LYS A 56 17.50 1.23 -7.07
N LYS A 57 18.45 1.36 -7.98
CA LYS A 57 18.20 1.63 -9.40
C LYS A 57 17.33 0.55 -10.04
N GLU A 58 17.61 -0.71 -9.72
CA GLU A 58 16.91 -1.87 -10.25
C GLU A 58 15.42 -1.82 -9.88
N ARG A 59 15.11 -1.45 -8.64
CA ARG A 59 13.73 -1.26 -8.17
C ARG A 59 13.04 -0.06 -8.84
N LEU A 60 13.78 1.03 -9.12
CA LEU A 60 13.21 2.16 -9.86
C LEU A 60 12.79 1.74 -11.27
N GLU A 61 13.63 0.94 -11.94
CA GLU A 61 13.31 0.37 -13.26
C GLU A 61 12.14 -0.61 -13.20
N GLU A 62 12.07 -1.48 -12.18
CA GLU A 62 10.95 -2.39 -11.97
C GLU A 62 9.63 -1.67 -11.71
N ASN A 63 9.65 -0.57 -10.96
CA ASN A 63 8.46 0.22 -10.64
C ASN A 63 7.82 0.86 -11.88
N LEU A 64 8.60 1.11 -12.93
CA LEU A 64 8.10 1.63 -14.20
C LEU A 64 7.42 0.56 -15.08
N LYS A 65 7.59 -0.73 -14.75
CA LYS A 65 7.06 -1.88 -15.53
C LYS A 65 5.70 -2.36 -15.01
N ILE A 66 4.80 -1.41 -14.71
CA ILE A 66 3.43 -1.68 -14.24
C ILE A 66 2.35 -1.32 -15.28
N PHE A 67 2.74 -0.74 -16.42
CA PHE A 67 1.80 -0.17 -17.39
C PHE A 67 1.45 -1.12 -18.54
N ASP A 68 2.31 -2.10 -18.84
CA ASP A 68 2.23 -3.04 -19.96
C ASP A 68 1.32 -4.26 -19.71
N TRP A 69 0.68 -4.34 -18.54
CA TRP A 69 -0.20 -5.44 -18.15
C TRP A 69 -1.26 -4.96 -17.16
N SER A 70 -2.30 -5.75 -16.92
CA SER A 70 -3.40 -5.41 -16.01
C SER A 70 -3.76 -6.53 -15.04
N LEU A 71 -4.40 -6.14 -13.94
CA LEU A 71 -5.15 -7.04 -13.08
C LEU A 71 -6.52 -7.28 -13.72
N THR A 72 -7.02 -8.50 -13.61
CA THR A 72 -8.40 -8.83 -13.98
C THR A 72 -9.36 -8.27 -12.95
N GLU A 73 -10.64 -8.24 -13.30
CA GLU A 73 -11.71 -7.86 -12.37
C GLU A 73 -11.70 -8.76 -11.13
N GLU A 74 -11.56 -10.08 -11.33
CA GLU A 74 -11.48 -11.05 -10.24
C GLU A 74 -10.30 -10.77 -9.30
N GLU A 75 -9.10 -10.52 -9.84
CA GLU A 75 -7.93 -10.22 -9.02
C GLU A 75 -8.09 -8.90 -8.24
N THR A 76 -8.68 -7.88 -8.87
CA THR A 76 -8.96 -6.59 -8.24
C THR A 76 -9.98 -6.75 -7.12
N GLN A 77 -11.03 -7.52 -7.35
CA GLN A 77 -12.05 -7.85 -6.35
C GLN A 77 -11.44 -8.59 -5.16
N ARG A 78 -10.61 -9.61 -5.41
CA ARG A 78 -9.91 -10.36 -4.35
C ARG A 78 -9.05 -9.45 -3.48
N ILE A 79 -8.28 -8.54 -4.09
CA ILE A 79 -7.49 -7.54 -3.36
C ILE A 79 -8.40 -6.69 -2.47
N SER A 80 -9.54 -6.23 -3.01
CA SER A 80 -10.49 -5.38 -2.29
C SER A 80 -11.25 -6.09 -1.17
N THR A 81 -11.42 -7.42 -1.21
CA THR A 81 -12.27 -8.12 -0.22
C THR A 81 -11.50 -8.98 0.77
N GLU A 82 -10.36 -9.54 0.36
CA GLU A 82 -9.62 -10.53 1.16
C GLU A 82 -8.47 -9.89 1.96
N ILE A 83 -8.00 -8.70 1.56
CA ILE A 83 -6.94 -8.00 2.30
C ILE A 83 -7.55 -7.18 3.44
N PRO A 84 -7.09 -7.37 4.69
CA PRO A 84 -7.54 -6.54 5.81
C PRO A 84 -7.21 -5.07 5.59
N HIS A 85 -8.20 -4.21 5.76
CA HIS A 85 -8.06 -2.76 5.66
C HIS A 85 -7.56 -2.19 6.99
N GLY A 86 -6.75 -1.14 6.92
CA GLY A 86 -6.30 -0.40 8.09
C GLY A 86 -5.24 0.63 7.76
N ARG A 87 -5.16 1.67 8.57
CA ARG A 87 -4.21 2.76 8.40
C ARG A 87 -2.83 2.43 8.96
N THR A 88 -1.78 2.55 8.15
CA THR A 88 -0.37 2.42 8.63
C THR A 88 0.12 3.69 9.31
N VAL A 89 -0.22 4.86 8.77
CA VAL A 89 0.21 6.16 9.32
C VAL A 89 -0.95 6.75 10.13
N VAL A 90 -1.01 6.40 11.41
CA VAL A 90 -2.10 6.80 12.32
C VAL A 90 -1.89 8.18 12.97
N GLY A 91 -0.72 8.79 12.81
CA GLY A 91 -0.46 10.16 13.29
C GLY A 91 -0.09 10.25 14.76
N ASP A 92 0.49 9.19 15.35
CA ASP A 92 0.84 9.10 16.78
C ASP A 92 1.58 10.33 17.33
N VAL A 93 2.43 10.96 16.52
CA VAL A 93 3.19 12.16 16.89
C VAL A 93 2.33 13.39 17.21
N TYR A 94 1.07 13.40 16.76
CA TYR A 94 0.12 14.48 17.01
C TYR A 94 -0.86 14.18 18.15
N ILE A 95 -0.84 12.95 18.67
CA ILE A 95 -1.76 12.48 19.71
C ILE A 95 -1.12 12.71 21.08
N SER A 96 -1.80 13.43 21.95
CA SER A 96 -1.32 13.70 23.31
C SER A 96 -2.45 14.08 24.26
N ASP A 97 -2.37 13.58 25.49
CA ASP A 97 -3.27 13.97 26.58
C ASP A 97 -3.25 15.48 26.87
N LYS A 98 -2.17 16.17 26.51
CA LYS A 98 -2.04 17.64 26.65
C LYS A 98 -2.31 18.40 25.35
N GLY A 99 -2.39 17.70 24.22
CA GLY A 99 -2.64 18.28 22.90
C GLY A 99 -4.12 18.38 22.56
N PRO A 100 -4.47 18.97 21.40
CA PRO A 100 -5.86 19.07 20.94
C PRO A 100 -6.46 17.71 20.50
N ILE A 101 -5.63 16.71 20.20
CA ILE A 101 -6.04 15.40 19.69
C ILE A 101 -5.66 14.34 20.73
N LYS A 102 -6.64 13.58 21.22
CA LYS A 102 -6.48 12.61 22.33
C LYS A 102 -6.40 11.17 21.87
N SER A 103 -6.85 10.86 20.66
CA SER A 103 -6.81 9.50 20.13
C SER A 103 -6.66 9.45 18.61
N ALA A 104 -6.33 8.27 18.08
CA ALA A 104 -6.27 8.05 16.64
C ALA A 104 -7.65 8.17 15.98
N ALA A 105 -8.71 7.75 16.69
CA ALA A 105 -10.07 7.93 16.20
C ALA A 105 -10.43 9.42 16.07
N GLU A 106 -10.03 10.26 17.02
CA GLU A 106 -10.21 11.72 16.92
C GLU A 106 -9.37 12.35 15.81
N MET A 107 -8.15 11.86 15.58
CA MET A 107 -7.28 12.34 14.49
C MET A 107 -7.91 12.11 13.10
N TRP A 108 -8.67 11.02 12.95
CA TRP A 108 -9.18 10.55 11.66
C TRP A 108 -10.71 10.50 11.58
N ASP A 109 -11.42 11.17 12.50
CA ASP A 109 -12.89 11.16 12.55
C ASP A 109 -13.52 9.75 12.50
N GLY A 110 -12.82 8.76 13.08
CA GLY A 110 -13.21 7.34 13.08
C GLY A 110 -12.71 6.50 11.90
N GLU A 111 -12.02 7.08 10.91
CA GLU A 111 -11.46 6.39 9.74
C GLU A 111 -10.06 5.78 10.01
N ILE A 112 -10.04 4.71 10.81
CA ILE A 112 -8.83 3.96 11.24
C ILE A 112 -8.66 2.60 10.55
#